data_AF-A0A529ZIK9-F1
#
_entry.id   AF-A0A529ZIK9-F1
#
_cell.length_a   1.000
_cell.length_b   1.000
_cell.length_c   1.000
_cell.angle_alpha   90.00
_cell.angle_beta   90.00
_cell.angle_gamma   90.00
#
_symmetry.space_group_name_H-M   'P 1'
#
loop_
_entity.id
_entity.type
_entity.pdbx_description
1 polymer ?
#
loop_
_entity_poly.entity_id
_entity_poly.type
_entity_poly.pdbx_seq_one_letter_code
_entity_poly.pdbx_strand_id
1 'polypeptide(L)' 'GKGNTVDQKLVSLGPTDGDLISVTSGISETDQVITGNLQKIGPGMPVSPLPQPKPAS' A
#
# COMPACT_ATOMS: atom_id res chain seq x y z
N GLY A 1 -5.04 -5.59 -5.33
CA GLY A 1 -6.35 -5.50 -6.00
C GLY A 1 -6.92 -6.87 -6.26
N LYS A 2 -8.07 -6.91 -6.95
CA LYS A 2 -8.75 -8.15 -7.31
C LYS A 2 -7.82 -9.06 -8.12
N GLY A 3 -7.76 -10.35 -7.80
CA GLY A 3 -6.91 -11.30 -8.53
C GLY A 3 -5.41 -10.99 -8.44
N ASN A 4 -4.96 -10.36 -7.34
CA ASN A 4 -3.58 -9.95 -7.12
C ASN A 4 -3.03 -9.03 -8.21
N THR A 5 -3.86 -8.14 -8.74
CA THR A 5 -3.40 -7.04 -9.60
C THR A 5 -3.21 -5.75 -8.83
N VAL A 6 -2.43 -4.84 -9.39
CA VAL A 6 -2.20 -3.50 -8.85
C VAL A 6 -3.42 -2.63 -9.11
N ASP A 7 -3.92 -1.99 -8.06
CA ASP A 7 -4.95 -0.95 -8.17
C ASP A 7 -4.34 0.37 -7.69
N GLN A 8 -4.55 1.46 -8.42
CA GLN A 8 -4.23 2.81 -7.95
C GLN A 8 -5.48 3.42 -7.32
N LYS A 9 -5.35 3.90 -6.08
CA LYS A 9 -6.44 4.53 -5.33
C LYS A 9 -6.02 5.94 -4.93
N LEU A 10 -6.95 6.89 -5.07
CA LEU A 10 -6.79 8.22 -4.49
C LEU A 10 -7.00 8.11 -2.97
N VAL A 11 -6.12 8.73 -2.20
CA VAL A 11 -6.19 8.73 -0.74
C VAL A 11 -6.12 10.16 -0.20
N SER A 12 -6.73 10.36 0.97
CA SER A 12 -6.54 11.58 1.74
C SER A 12 -5.50 11.33 2.83
N LEU A 13 -4.52 12.21 2.92
CA LEU A 13 -3.43 12.13 3.88
C LEU A 13 -3.70 13.06 5.05
N GLY A 14 -3.28 12.63 6.23
CA GLY A 14 -3.31 13.40 7.48
C GLY A 14 -1.90 13.74 7.96
N PRO A 15 -1.73 13.95 9.28
CA PRO A 15 -0.43 14.25 9.88
C PRO A 15 0.60 13.14 9.67
N THR A 16 1.87 13.53 9.68
CA THR A 16 3.03 12.64 9.73
C THR A 16 3.48 12.39 11.17
N ASP A 17 3.95 11.18 11.45
CA ASP A 17 4.59 10.79 12.70
C ASP A 17 5.89 10.03 12.40
N GLY A 18 7.03 10.74 12.52
CA GLY A 18 8.32 10.22 12.07
C GLY A 18 8.30 9.82 10.59
N ASP A 19 8.57 8.54 10.32
CA ASP A 19 8.57 7.94 8.98
C ASP A 19 7.16 7.50 8.50
N LEU A 20 6.13 7.71 9.32
CA LEU A 20 4.75 7.31 9.03
C LEU A 20 3.91 8.51 8.59
N ILE A 21 2.92 8.24 7.73
CA ILE A 21 1.89 9.20 7.34
C ILE A 21 0.50 8.62 7.58
N SER A 22 -0.36 9.40 8.23
CA SER A 22 -1.74 8.99 8.46
C SER A 22 -2.52 8.99 7.16
N VAL A 23 -3.27 7.92 6.88
CA VAL A 23 -4.26 7.89 5.79
C VAL A 23 -5.64 8.04 6.41
N THR A 24 -6.37 9.10 6.04
CA THR A 24 -7.66 9.43 6.65
C THR A 24 -8.85 8.90 5.83
N SER A 25 -8.66 8.65 4.53
CA SER A 25 -9.66 8.02 3.67
C SER A 25 -9.05 7.46 2.37
N GLY A 26 -9.79 6.60 1.69
CA GLY A 26 -9.45 6.08 0.35
C GLY A 26 -8.96 4.63 0.33
N ILE A 27 -8.74 4.01 1.50
CA ILE A 27 -8.39 2.60 1.67
C ILE A 27 -9.13 1.99 2.88
N SER A 28 -9.13 0.66 2.95
CA SER A 28 -9.65 -0.14 4.07
C SER A 28 -8.52 -0.81 4.86
N GLU A 29 -8.78 -1.23 6.09
CA GLU A 29 -7.80 -1.94 6.94
C GLU A 29 -7.30 -3.25 6.31
N THR A 30 -8.10 -3.85 5.41
CA THR A 30 -7.75 -5.09 4.71
C THR A 30 -6.96 -4.88 3.43
N ASP A 31 -6.73 -3.62 3.01
CA ASP A 31 -5.96 -3.33 1.81
C ASP A 31 -4.46 -3.59 2.05
N GLN A 32 -3.82 -4.26 1.09
CA GLN A 32 -2.37 -4.41 1.07
C GLN A 32 -1.74 -3.28 0.26
N VAL A 33 -0.95 -2.44 0.93
CA VAL A 33 -0.27 -1.29 0.33
C VAL A 33 1.10 -1.71 -0.21
N ILE A 34 1.39 -1.32 -1.46
CA ILE A 34 2.70 -1.53 -2.07
C ILE A 34 3.65 -0.45 -1.57
N THR A 35 4.70 -0.86 -0.84
CA THR A 35 5.69 0.06 -0.24
C THR A 35 7.07 0.01 -0.91
N GLY A 36 7.25 -0.83 -1.93
CA GLY A 36 8.53 -1.02 -2.62
C GLY A 36 8.37 -1.40 -4.09
N ASN A 37 9.47 -1.39 -4.84
CA ASN A 37 9.51 -1.72 -6.29
C ASN A 37 8.64 -0.83 -7.20
N LEU A 38 8.21 0.35 -6.74
CA LEU A 38 7.29 1.24 -7.48
C LEU A 38 7.80 1.66 -8.87
N GLN A 39 9.12 1.70 -9.09
CA GLN A 39 9.74 1.98 -10.41
C GLN A 39 9.40 0.94 -11.49
N LYS A 40 8.95 -0.26 -11.09
CA LYS A 40 8.69 -1.38 -11.99
C LYS A 40 7.21 -1.74 -12.11
N ILE A 41 6.34 -1.12 -11.31
CA ILE A 41 4.96 -1.56 -11.11
C ILE A 41 3.98 -0.46 -11.53
N GLY A 42 2.94 -0.84 -12.27
CA GLY A 42 1.85 0.04 -12.69
C GLY A 42 0.46 -0.60 -12.53
N PRO A 43 -0.62 0.21 -12.65
CA PRO A 43 -2.00 -0.27 -12.52
C PRO A 43 -2.31 -1.45 -13.46
N GLY A 44 -3.07 -2.42 -12.98
CA GLY A 44 -3.47 -3.61 -13.73
C GLY A 44 -2.43 -4.72 -13.83
N MET A 45 -1.18 -4.47 -13.43
CA MET A 45 -0.14 -5.49 -13.46
C MET A 45 -0.36 -6.57 -12.39
N PRO A 46 -0.08 -7.84 -12.68
CA PRO A 46 -0.08 -8.90 -11.66
C PRO A 46 1.10 -8.70 -10.70
N VAL A 47 0.86 -8.95 -9.41
CA VAL A 47 1.85 -8.87 -8.34
C VAL A 47 1.72 -10.06 -7.39
N SER A 48 2.77 -10.35 -6.64
CA SER A 48 2.74 -11.31 -5.53
C SER A 48 3.27 -10.63 -4.28
N PRO A 49 2.52 -10.64 -3.15
CA PRO A 49 3.00 -10.04 -1.91
C PRO A 49 4.28 -10.72 -1.41
N LEU A 50 5.24 -9.91 -0.97
CA LEU A 50 6.42 -10.40 -0.27
C LEU A 50 6.06 -10.65 1.20
N PRO A 51 6.73 -11.60 1.88
CA PRO A 51 6.56 -11.78 3.32
C PRO A 51 6.78 -10.45 4.06
N GLN A 52 5.81 -10.03 4.88
CA GLN A 52 5.95 -8.82 5.68
C GLN A 52 6.88 -9.08 6.87
N PRO A 53 7.83 -8.18 7.18
CA PRO A 53 8.56 -8.22 8.44
C PRO A 53 7.56 -8.15 9.61
N LYS A 54 7.85 -8.87 10.70
CA LYS A 54 7.05 -8.72 11.92
C LYS A 54 7.13 -7.26 12.40
N PRO A 55 6.00 -6.65 12.84
CA PRO A 55 6.03 -5.33 13.44
C PRO A 55 7.05 -5.28 14.58
N ALA A 56 7.79 -4.18 14.68
CA ALA A 56 8.61 -3.91 15.86
C ALA A 56 7.67 -3.83 17.08
N SER A 57 8.01 -4.57 18.14
CA SER A 57 7.26 -4.60 19.41
C SER A 57 7.58 -3.39 20.29
#